data_AF-A0A356AKF1-F1
#
_entry.id   AF-A0A356AKF1-F1
#
_cell.length_a   1.000
_cell.length_b   1.000
_cell.length_c   1.000
_cell.angle_alpha   90.00
_cell.angle_beta   90.00
_cell.angle_gamma   90.00
#
_symmetry.space_group_name_H-M   'P 1'
#
loop_
_entity.id
_entity.type
_entity.pdbx_description
1 polymer ?
#
loop_
_entity_poly.entity_id
_entity_poly.type
_entity_poly.pdbx_seq_one_letter_code
_entity_poly.pdbx_strand_id
1 'polypeptide(L)'
;SQGKTIDLINTPTDTATLGVVESLKTNSMWHPAGDKNHIFIVSHDGLGEILDYIQQGYVDAEIAIDVFGVGGIAAEVLNEYSMQGKEIPTSGTFKPKGKYLNTEVKFSKGDNGPTIMLSPIKVTKKDADNPLIWGNAMSK
;
A
#
# COMPACT_ATOMS: atom_id res chain seq x y z
N SER A 1 -8.69 -14.95 -27.58
CA SER A 1 -9.57 -15.28 -26.44
C SER A 1 -10.80 -16.03 -26.95
N GLN A 2 -11.46 -16.86 -26.13
CA GLN A 2 -12.76 -17.47 -26.45
C GLN A 2 -13.92 -16.46 -26.33
N GLY A 3 -13.74 -15.22 -26.80
CA GLY A 3 -14.75 -14.16 -26.67
C GLY A 3 -15.00 -13.63 -25.25
N LYS A 4 -14.16 -13.97 -24.27
CA LYS A 4 -14.23 -13.43 -22.90
C LYS A 4 -13.46 -12.11 -22.79
N THR A 5 -14.08 -11.11 -22.19
CA THR A 5 -13.48 -9.83 -21.80
C THR A 5 -13.02 -9.89 -20.35
N ILE A 6 -12.05 -9.05 -19.98
CA ILE A 6 -11.62 -8.85 -18.60
C ILE A 6 -12.01 -7.43 -18.24
N ASP A 7 -12.83 -7.27 -17.19
CA ASP A 7 -13.29 -5.96 -16.75
C ASP A 7 -12.39 -5.39 -15.64
N LEU A 8 -11.77 -6.27 -14.84
CA LEU A 8 -10.93 -5.88 -13.71
C LEU A 8 -9.78 -6.85 -13.47
N ILE A 9 -8.62 -6.31 -13.12
CA ILE A 9 -7.45 -7.03 -12.64
C ILE A 9 -7.12 -6.56 -11.23
N ASN A 10 -6.98 -7.51 -10.32
CA ASN A 10 -6.52 -7.27 -8.96
C ASN A 10 -5.23 -8.06 -8.72
N THR A 11 -4.15 -7.36 -8.40
CA THR A 11 -2.83 -7.94 -8.15
C THR A 11 -2.41 -7.69 -6.70
N PRO A 12 -1.93 -8.71 -5.98
CA PRO A 12 -1.60 -8.58 -4.55
C PRO A 12 -0.25 -7.90 -4.28
N THR A 13 0.46 -7.45 -5.31
CA THR A 13 1.73 -6.73 -5.23
C THR A 13 1.97 -5.94 -6.52
N ASP A 14 2.57 -4.76 -6.41
CA ASP A 14 2.95 -3.90 -7.53
C ASP A 14 3.83 -4.59 -8.57
N THR A 15 4.71 -5.50 -8.15
CA THR A 15 5.56 -6.25 -9.09
C THR A 15 4.75 -7.14 -10.04
N ALA A 16 3.63 -7.70 -9.57
CA ALA A 16 2.69 -8.44 -10.42
C ALA A 16 1.90 -7.48 -11.32
N THR A 17 1.56 -6.29 -10.81
CA THR A 17 0.91 -5.22 -11.59
C THR A 17 1.77 -4.78 -12.75
N LEU A 18 3.09 -4.62 -12.58
CA LEU A 18 4.00 -4.30 -13.68
C LEU A 18 3.96 -5.35 -14.79
N GLY A 19 3.90 -6.64 -14.44
CA GLY A 19 3.72 -7.72 -15.42
C GLY A 19 2.38 -7.63 -16.16
N VAL A 20 1.31 -7.23 -15.47
CA VAL A 20 0.01 -6.95 -16.08
C VAL A 20 0.09 -5.78 -17.05
N VAL A 21 0.71 -4.67 -16.64
CA VAL A 21 0.89 -3.47 -17.47
C VAL A 21 1.58 -3.82 -18.78
N GLU A 22 2.68 -4.57 -18.74
CA GLU A 22 3.40 -4.98 -19.95
C GLU A 22 2.59 -5.92 -20.85
N SER A 23 1.80 -6.82 -20.26
CA SER A 23 0.88 -7.68 -21.00
C SER A 23 -0.22 -6.87 -21.71
N LEU A 24 -0.83 -5.91 -21.01
CA LEU A 24 -1.88 -5.05 -21.57
C LEU A 24 -1.32 -4.16 -22.68
N LYS A 25 -0.14 -3.55 -22.50
CA LYS A 25 0.53 -2.76 -23.54
C LYS A 25 0.80 -3.60 -24.79
N THR A 26 1.38 -4.79 -24.62
CA THR A 26 1.71 -5.71 -25.73
C THR A 26 0.47 -6.13 -26.52
N ASN A 27 -0.68 -6.24 -25.87
CA ASN A 27 -1.93 -6.64 -26.49
C ASN A 27 -2.82 -5.47 -26.93
N SER A 28 -2.33 -4.22 -26.88
CA SER A 28 -3.13 -3.01 -27.18
C SER A 28 -4.41 -2.89 -26.33
N MET A 29 -4.31 -3.27 -25.05
CA MET A 29 -5.39 -3.23 -24.05
C MET A 29 -5.10 -2.24 -22.90
N TRP A 30 -4.02 -1.45 -23.02
CA TRP A 30 -3.63 -0.43 -22.04
C TRP A 30 -4.32 0.91 -22.35
N HIS A 31 -5.52 1.09 -21.80
CA HIS A 31 -6.34 2.29 -22.00
C HIS A 31 -6.55 3.03 -20.67
N PRO A 32 -6.58 4.37 -20.66
CA PRO A 32 -6.82 5.14 -19.45
C PRO A 32 -8.30 5.15 -19.07
N ALA A 33 -8.59 5.49 -17.81
CA ALA A 33 -9.93 5.70 -17.29
C ALA A 33 -10.71 6.69 -18.15
N GLY A 34 -11.97 6.34 -18.47
CA GLY A 34 -12.83 7.08 -19.39
C GLY A 34 -12.85 6.52 -20.82
N ASP A 35 -11.88 5.68 -21.20
CA ASP A 35 -11.99 4.87 -22.42
C ASP A 35 -12.98 3.71 -22.20
N LYS A 36 -13.79 3.39 -23.22
CA LYS A 36 -14.74 2.27 -23.18
C LYS A 36 -14.06 0.90 -23.08
N ASN A 37 -12.79 0.82 -23.45
CA ASN A 37 -11.96 -0.39 -23.39
C ASN A 37 -11.05 -0.40 -22.17
N HIS A 38 -11.20 0.55 -21.23
CA HIS A 38 -10.45 0.57 -20.00
C HIS A 38 -10.73 -0.68 -19.16
N ILE A 39 -9.65 -1.28 -18.65
CA ILE A 39 -9.71 -2.40 -17.71
C ILE A 39 -9.36 -1.84 -16.35
N PHE A 40 -10.23 -2.05 -15.37
CA PHE A 40 -9.99 -1.57 -14.01
C PHE A 40 -8.81 -2.30 -13.40
N ILE A 41 -7.91 -1.58 -12.73
CA ILE A 41 -6.74 -2.17 -12.07
C ILE A 41 -6.67 -1.73 -10.62
N VAL A 42 -6.60 -2.70 -9.73
CA VAL A 42 -6.29 -2.52 -8.31
C VAL A 42 -4.96 -3.18 -8.01
N SER A 43 -4.01 -2.38 -7.55
CA SER A 43 -2.67 -2.80 -7.15
C SER A 43 -2.48 -2.68 -5.63
N HIS A 44 -1.40 -3.24 -5.11
CA HIS A 44 -1.10 -3.33 -3.67
C HIS A 44 0.40 -3.18 -3.43
N ASP A 45 0.79 -2.53 -2.31
CA ASP A 45 2.14 -2.19 -1.83
C ASP A 45 2.42 -0.67 -1.74
N GLY A 46 2.68 0.04 -2.85
CA GLY A 46 2.92 1.50 -2.88
C GLY A 46 4.15 1.96 -3.69
N LEU A 47 4.52 1.23 -4.74
CA LEU A 47 5.64 1.47 -5.65
C LEU A 47 5.40 2.73 -6.50
N GLY A 48 6.43 3.57 -6.62
CA GLY A 48 6.36 4.86 -7.31
C GLY A 48 5.81 4.78 -8.75
N GLU A 49 6.24 3.79 -9.54
CA GLU A 49 5.75 3.63 -10.92
C GLU A 49 4.23 3.35 -10.98
N ILE A 50 3.68 2.61 -10.01
CA ILE A 50 2.24 2.37 -9.93
C ILE A 50 1.51 3.65 -9.52
N LEU A 51 2.08 4.43 -8.59
CA LEU A 51 1.54 5.74 -8.22
C LEU A 51 1.50 6.69 -9.43
N ASP A 52 2.52 6.66 -10.30
CA ASP A 52 2.54 7.42 -11.55
C ASP A 52 1.40 6.98 -12.49
N TYR A 53 1.18 5.67 -12.65
CA TYR A 53 0.05 5.17 -13.45
C TYR A 53 -1.31 5.54 -12.86
N ILE A 54 -1.42 5.65 -11.53
CA ILE A 54 -2.63 6.19 -10.88
C ILE A 54 -2.83 7.67 -11.22
N GLN A 55 -1.78 8.48 -11.15
CA GLN A 55 -1.85 9.90 -11.51
C GLN A 55 -2.24 10.10 -12.98
N GLN A 56 -1.69 9.25 -13.86
CA GLN A 56 -2.00 9.23 -15.29
C GLN A 56 -3.40 8.65 -15.60
N GLY A 57 -4.04 7.99 -14.63
CA GLY A 57 -5.39 7.45 -14.75
C GLY A 57 -5.47 6.10 -15.46
N TYR A 58 -4.39 5.33 -15.47
CA TYR A 58 -4.39 3.96 -16.01
C TYR A 58 -4.56 2.87 -14.95
N VAL A 59 -4.24 3.18 -13.69
CA VAL A 59 -4.53 2.32 -12.53
C VAL A 59 -5.54 3.06 -11.66
N ASP A 60 -6.58 2.37 -11.19
CA ASP A 60 -7.71 3.00 -10.51
C ASP A 60 -7.47 3.19 -9.02
N ALA A 61 -6.80 2.21 -8.42
CA ALA A 61 -6.49 2.23 -7.01
C ALA A 61 -5.23 1.44 -6.69
N GLU A 62 -4.55 1.92 -5.65
CA GLU A 62 -3.44 1.24 -5.00
C GLU A 62 -3.83 1.03 -3.54
N ILE A 63 -3.59 -0.16 -3.01
CA ILE A 63 -3.77 -0.45 -1.59
C ILE A 63 -2.39 -0.45 -0.95
N ALA A 64 -1.97 0.73 -0.53
CA ALA A 64 -0.63 0.96 -0.01
C ALA A 64 -0.49 0.46 1.43
N ILE A 65 0.66 -0.13 1.72
CA ILE A 65 1.09 -0.48 3.07
C ILE A 65 1.91 0.68 3.63
N ASP A 66 1.73 0.97 4.91
CA ASP A 66 2.55 1.95 5.63
C ASP A 66 3.94 1.36 5.95
N VAL A 67 4.78 1.20 4.93
CA VAL A 67 6.12 0.60 5.04
C VAL A 67 7.00 1.34 6.04
N PHE A 68 6.93 2.68 6.07
CA PHE A 68 7.62 3.47 7.09
C PHE A 68 7.05 3.20 8.49
N GLY A 69 5.74 3.06 8.62
CA GLY A 69 5.08 2.65 9.87
C GLY A 69 5.51 1.26 10.34
N VAL A 70 5.63 0.26 9.46
CA VAL A 70 6.04 -1.11 9.84
C VAL A 70 7.37 -1.09 10.59
N GLY A 71 8.39 -0.43 10.04
CA GLY A 71 9.70 -0.34 10.68
C GLY A 71 9.74 0.67 11.83
N GLY A 72 9.20 1.87 11.59
CA GLY A 72 9.29 2.99 12.52
C GLY A 72 8.48 2.81 13.79
N ILE A 73 7.21 2.40 13.67
CA ILE A 73 6.34 2.14 14.83
C ILE A 73 6.88 0.96 15.63
N ALA A 74 7.37 -0.10 14.98
CA ALA A 74 7.99 -1.23 15.67
C ALA A 74 9.23 -0.80 16.48
N ALA A 75 10.09 0.05 15.91
CA ALA A 75 11.26 0.58 16.61
C ALA A 75 10.86 1.47 17.81
N GLU A 76 9.84 2.31 17.66
CA GLU A 76 9.34 3.14 18.75
C GLU A 76 8.75 2.31 19.90
N VAL A 77 7.97 1.26 19.58
CA VAL A 77 7.44 0.32 20.58
C VAL A 77 8.57 -0.43 21.28
N LEU A 78 9.56 -0.92 20.53
CA LEU A 78 10.74 -1.59 21.09
C LEU A 78 11.48 -0.69 22.09
N ASN A 79 11.67 0.57 21.73
CA ASN A 79 12.35 1.57 22.55
C ASN A 79 11.56 1.93 23.82
N GLU A 80 10.23 2.07 23.73
CA GLU A 80 9.37 2.45 24.86
C GLU A 80 9.21 1.32 25.90
N TYR A 81 9.20 0.06 25.43
CA TYR A 81 8.91 -1.11 26.26
C TYR A 81 10.14 -1.99 26.51
N SER A 82 10.50 -2.85 25.57
CA SER A 82 11.49 -3.91 25.81
C SER A 82 12.88 -3.36 26.14
N MET A 83 13.31 -2.26 25.51
CA MET A 83 14.58 -1.60 25.84
C MET A 83 14.57 -0.93 27.22
N GLN A 84 13.39 -0.67 27.79
CA GLN A 84 13.23 -0.16 29.16
C GLN A 84 12.99 -1.30 30.18
N GLY A 85 13.09 -2.56 29.76
CA GLY A 85 12.77 -3.72 30.60
C GLY A 85 11.28 -3.88 30.90
N LYS A 86 10.39 -3.23 30.15
CA LYS A 86 8.93 -3.36 30.29
C LYS A 86 8.38 -4.39 29.30
N GLU A 87 7.32 -5.08 29.69
CA GLU A 87 6.56 -5.95 28.77
C GLU A 87 5.78 -5.12 27.74
N ILE A 88 5.65 -5.65 26.51
CA ILE A 88 4.82 -5.03 25.47
C ILE A 88 3.35 -5.37 25.75
N PRO A 89 2.41 -4.39 25.75
CA PRO A 89 1.00 -4.65 26.00
C PRO A 89 0.33 -5.51 24.91
N THR A 90 -0.71 -6.25 25.28
CA THR A 90 -1.58 -7.00 24.35
C THR A 90 -2.93 -6.33 24.08
N SER A 91 -3.14 -5.14 24.64
CA SER A 91 -4.33 -4.31 24.42
C SER A 91 -4.00 -2.83 24.64
N GLY A 92 -4.94 -1.95 24.29
CA GLY A 92 -4.75 -0.49 24.36
C GLY A 92 -4.22 0.10 23.05
N THR A 93 -3.92 1.39 23.08
CA THR A 93 -3.43 2.15 21.92
C THR A 93 -2.01 2.62 22.11
N PHE A 94 -1.30 2.79 21.00
CA PHE A 94 0.01 3.43 20.93
C PHE A 94 -0.05 4.55 19.90
N LYS A 95 0.45 5.73 20.27
CA LYS A 95 0.55 6.89 19.39
C LYS A 95 2.02 7.09 19.02
N PRO A 96 2.47 6.63 17.85
CA PRO A 96 3.82 6.88 17.40
C PRO A 96 4.10 8.39 17.29
N LYS A 97 5.34 8.78 17.52
CA LYS A 97 5.84 10.15 17.41
C LYS A 97 6.35 10.47 16.00
N GLY A 98 6.80 9.45 15.26
CA GLY A 98 7.22 9.60 13.87
C GLY A 98 6.09 9.99 12.92
N LYS A 99 6.46 10.35 11.69
CA LYS A 99 5.51 10.66 10.62
C LYS A 99 5.26 9.39 9.81
N TYR A 100 4.11 8.77 10.06
CA TYR A 100 3.66 7.57 9.37
C TYR A 100 2.24 7.77 8.88
N LEU A 101 1.77 6.89 8.01
CA LEU A 101 0.39 6.92 7.59
C LEU A 101 -0.58 6.46 8.69
N ASN A 102 -0.13 5.56 9.57
CA ASN A 102 -0.85 5.13 10.78
C ASN A 102 -0.41 5.97 12.00
N THR A 103 -1.23 6.94 12.39
CA THR A 103 -0.91 7.89 13.48
C THR A 103 -1.35 7.41 14.87
N GLU A 104 -2.17 6.36 14.93
CA GLU A 104 -2.55 5.65 16.16
C GLU A 104 -2.74 4.18 15.81
N VAL A 105 -2.17 3.29 16.62
CA VAL A 105 -2.26 1.84 16.44
C VAL A 105 -2.82 1.17 17.68
N LYS A 106 -3.38 -0.02 17.52
CA LYS A 106 -3.92 -0.82 18.62
C LYS A 106 -3.07 -2.06 18.84
N PHE A 107 -2.75 -2.33 20.09
CA PHE A 107 -2.22 -3.62 20.49
C PHE A 107 -3.34 -4.65 20.49
N SER A 108 -3.00 -5.86 20.08
CA SER A 108 -3.82 -7.05 20.20
C SER A 108 -2.94 -8.24 20.64
N LYS A 109 -3.59 -9.33 21.05
CA LYS A 109 -2.92 -10.62 21.26
C LYS A 109 -2.96 -11.42 19.97
N GLY A 110 -1.79 -11.69 19.39
CA GLY A 110 -1.62 -12.65 18.30
C GLY A 110 -1.04 -13.97 18.81
N ASP A 111 -0.88 -14.92 17.89
CA ASP A 111 -0.39 -16.27 18.19
C ASP A 111 1.03 -16.28 18.77
N ASN A 112 1.83 -15.28 18.40
CA ASN A 112 3.22 -15.12 18.83
C ASN A 112 3.42 -14.01 19.88
N GLY A 113 2.34 -13.55 20.51
CA GLY A 113 2.37 -12.51 21.54
C GLY A 113 1.77 -11.16 21.10
N PRO A 114 2.20 -10.04 21.71
CA PRO A 114 1.75 -8.70 21.35
C PRO A 114 1.85 -8.42 19.86
N THR A 115 0.78 -7.93 19.26
CA THR A 115 0.66 -7.69 17.82
C THR A 115 0.08 -6.31 17.57
N ILE A 116 0.57 -5.63 16.53
CA ILE A 116 -0.03 -4.42 15.96
C ILE A 116 -0.34 -4.72 14.49
N MET A 117 -1.59 -4.51 14.08
CA MET A 117 -1.98 -4.53 12.67
C MET A 117 -2.07 -3.09 12.17
N LEU A 118 -1.29 -2.76 11.14
CA LEU A 118 -1.39 -1.46 10.47
C LEU A 118 -2.55 -1.49 9.48
N SER A 119 -3.33 -0.40 9.42
CA SER A 119 -4.39 -0.28 8.43
C SER A 119 -3.78 0.01 7.06
N PRO A 120 -4.17 -0.71 6.00
CA PRO A 120 -3.80 -0.35 4.64
C PRO A 120 -4.53 0.92 4.22
N ILE A 121 -4.00 1.61 3.21
CA ILE A 121 -4.57 2.86 2.71
C ILE A 121 -4.94 2.70 1.25
N LYS A 122 -6.20 3.01 0.95
CA LYS A 122 -6.64 3.16 -0.43
C LYS A 122 -6.08 4.47 -0.97
N VAL A 123 -5.19 4.35 -1.94
CA VAL A 123 -4.59 5.42 -2.71
C VAL A 123 -5.30 5.50 -4.06
N THR A 124 -5.56 6.72 -4.48
CA THR A 124 -6.17 7.09 -5.75
C THR A 124 -5.44 8.31 -6.31
N LYS A 125 -5.87 8.83 -7.46
CA LYS A 125 -5.32 10.08 -8.01
C LYS A 125 -5.32 11.26 -7.03
N LYS A 126 -6.20 11.27 -6.03
CA LYS A 126 -6.28 12.34 -5.02
C LYS A 126 -5.07 12.42 -4.09
N ASP A 127 -4.42 11.29 -3.83
CA ASP A 127 -3.45 11.11 -2.77
C ASP A 127 -2.25 10.24 -3.17
N ALA A 128 -2.12 9.93 -4.46
CA ALA A 128 -0.98 9.20 -5.03
C ALA A 128 0.36 9.93 -4.86
N ASP A 129 0.35 11.25 -4.66
CA ASP A 129 1.54 12.08 -4.40
C ASP A 129 1.88 12.19 -2.90
N ASN A 130 1.18 11.47 -2.02
CA ASN A 130 1.44 11.55 -0.58
C ASN A 130 2.90 11.13 -0.26
N PRO A 131 3.72 12.01 0.35
CA PRO A 131 5.14 11.75 0.58
C PRO A 131 5.40 10.68 1.64
N LEU A 132 4.37 10.23 2.36
CA LEU A 132 4.47 9.14 3.33
C LEU A 132 4.22 7.77 2.69
N ILE A 133 3.85 7.69 1.41
CA ILE A 133 3.88 6.46 0.63
C ILE A 133 5.32 6.21 0.20
N TRP A 134 5.83 5.00 0.45
CA TRP A 134 7.26 4.72 0.32
C TRP A 134 7.80 4.90 -1.11
N GLY A 135 6.99 4.63 -2.13
CA GLY A 135 7.33 4.84 -3.53
C GLY A 135 7.65 6.30 -3.87
N ASN A 136 7.10 7.26 -3.11
CA ASN A 136 7.35 8.69 -3.30
C ASN A 136 8.62 9.20 -2.59
N ALA A 137 9.22 8.41 -1.68
CA ALA A 137 10.40 8.83 -0.93
C ALA A 137 11.71 8.74 -1.72
N MET A 138 11.72 7.95 -2.79
CA MET A 138 12.88 7.80 -3.69
C MET A 138 12.81 8.74 -4.89
N SER A 139 11.68 9.42 -5.09
CA SER A 139 11.43 10.36 -6.17
C SER A 139 12.13 11.70 -5.88
N LYS A 140 13.02 12.10 -6.79
CA LYS A 140 13.68 13.41 -6.83
C LYS A 140 13.01 14.31 -7.84
#